data_AF-A0A3L6MQN8-F1
#
_entry.id   AF-A0A3L6MQN8-F1
#
_cell.length_a   1.000
_cell.length_b   1.000
_cell.length_c   1.000
_cell.angle_alpha   90.00
_cell.angle_beta   90.00
_cell.angle_gamma   90.00
#
_symmetry.space_group_name_H-M   'P 1'
#
loop_
_entity.id
_entity.type
_entity.pdbx_description
1 polymer ?
#
loop_
_entity_poly.entity_id
_entity_poly.type
_entity_poly.pdbx_seq_one_letter_code
_entity_poly.pdbx_strand_id
1 'polypeptide(L)'
;MNSLSLDRFRDLYDDIIIPAAYETLPDHAQQEIPSSYDLIYAKSRAYQENPGAGRWVADDESRTFRLAYSVPAEFLSRFWASVVQKANLHRIETRRGETVAYYQNPRLLFQAHDLKNVFARPNLQESLVLFRDNILAGLDPEQLAVQSCWLDVGMRDHVSRQRHGQTPSQNDQQSHHEPWTLLWKSACCRHLHGRLSAIAPEAPLDAKYYRSSLLRDAGIYYAKAKSTKSSNPGHPEFKSPGIIRAKAYNCKKELFGVMFNDYKLFSSGSLPLLAFDEGMFKDLAGMNQNRQRAFTPQLSRSHIKRAWEANKRHLRAISSARRYPNFGIRKEVTFRLDVILAMLADGAFQPDQATHTGPMMQEIMLDPTSDTQHYPFWIVPTRMINDFVSTQAARFILPLDDIFQEATSKAAERYSSSSLNPVRQILAFYTAQLFCRLLIYALSDEDEEQHFDNWIWKSVWSVRLRGREKAVSERRGLGLGSLIDSTGMLWIPQSHIDWQHGHLSLEVLIHLYMARSPLQARLAHQPNVQVLTSTHVVVERLFQEWLRNAQLSHDTNCPEKADEYANKAIVLAVEETARAYYQHFLAKLASY
;
A
#
# COMPACT_ATOMS: atom_id res chain seq x y z
N MET A 1 12.06 20.39 -27.92
CA MET A 1 10.88 20.52 -27.06
C MET A 1 11.28 21.36 -25.85
N ASN A 2 10.71 22.55 -25.69
CA ASN A 2 10.92 23.35 -24.48
C ASN A 2 10.01 22.79 -23.38
N SER A 3 10.53 21.87 -22.57
CA SER A 3 9.86 21.45 -21.34
C SER A 3 10.09 22.51 -20.26
N LEU A 4 9.07 22.76 -19.43
CA LEU A 4 9.24 23.56 -18.21
C LEU A 4 10.33 22.92 -17.32
N SER A 5 11.08 23.75 -16.57
CA SER A 5 11.94 23.23 -15.51
C SER A 5 11.11 22.69 -14.34
N LEU A 6 11.72 21.93 -13.44
CA LEU A 6 11.03 21.40 -12.26
C LEU A 6 10.45 22.51 -11.37
N ASP A 7 11.19 23.61 -11.18
CA ASP A 7 10.72 24.76 -10.41
C ASP A 7 9.50 25.40 -11.07
N ARG A 8 9.50 25.52 -12.40
CA ARG A 8 8.36 26.05 -13.14
C ARG A 8 7.15 25.12 -13.04
N PHE A 9 7.34 23.81 -13.16
CA PHE A 9 6.24 22.88 -12.88
C PHE A 9 5.69 23.02 -11.46
N ARG A 10 6.56 23.19 -10.46
CA ARG A 10 6.12 23.42 -9.08
C ARG A 10 5.23 24.65 -8.98
N ASP A 11 5.66 25.79 -9.51
CA ASP A 11 4.87 27.03 -9.51
C ASP A 11 3.51 26.83 -10.21
N LEU A 12 3.50 26.17 -11.38
CA LEU A 12 2.27 25.92 -12.14
C LEU A 12 1.26 25.11 -11.34
N TYR A 13 1.71 24.09 -10.62
CA TYR A 13 0.79 23.24 -9.86
C TYR A 13 0.42 23.85 -8.51
N ASP A 14 1.40 24.29 -7.72
CA ASP A 14 1.19 24.71 -6.33
C ASP A 14 0.51 26.09 -6.19
N ASP A 15 0.73 26.99 -7.17
CA ASP A 15 0.23 28.36 -7.13
C ASP A 15 -0.94 28.62 -8.08
N ILE A 16 -1.13 27.79 -9.11
CA ILE A 16 -2.17 28.01 -10.14
C ILE A 16 -3.20 26.87 -10.14
N ILE A 17 -2.81 25.65 -10.52
CA ILE A 17 -3.77 24.56 -10.79
C ILE A 17 -4.44 24.04 -9.50
N ILE A 18 -3.65 23.67 -8.49
CA ILE A 18 -4.18 23.09 -7.24
C ILE A 18 -5.04 24.11 -6.49
N PRO A 19 -4.61 25.39 -6.31
CA PRO A 19 -5.47 26.40 -5.72
C PRO A 19 -6.80 26.59 -6.47
N ALA A 20 -6.78 26.64 -7.80
CA ALA A 20 -7.99 26.76 -8.60
C ALA A 20 -8.93 25.56 -8.41
N ALA A 21 -8.38 24.35 -8.30
CA ALA A 21 -9.17 23.15 -8.03
C ALA A 21 -9.87 23.19 -6.66
N TYR A 22 -9.15 23.60 -5.60
CA TYR A 22 -9.69 23.68 -4.25
C TYR A 22 -10.72 24.79 -4.05
N GLU A 23 -10.67 25.83 -4.89
CA GLU A 23 -11.60 26.95 -4.91
C GLU A 23 -12.91 26.62 -5.65
N THR A 24 -12.84 25.83 -6.73
CA THR A 24 -13.93 25.73 -7.70
C THR A 24 -14.62 24.38 -7.78
N LEU A 25 -13.94 23.30 -7.37
CA LEU A 25 -14.46 21.94 -7.45
C LEU A 25 -15.18 21.54 -6.16
N PRO A 26 -16.14 20.61 -6.21
CA PRO A 26 -16.75 20.05 -5.00
C PRO A 26 -15.76 19.14 -4.26
N ASP A 27 -15.92 19.00 -2.94
CA ASP A 27 -15.04 18.21 -2.07
C ASP A 27 -14.84 16.77 -2.59
N HIS A 28 -15.89 16.18 -3.16
CA HIS A 28 -15.80 14.81 -3.66
C HIS A 28 -14.81 14.65 -4.82
N ALA A 29 -14.60 15.70 -5.64
CA ALA A 29 -13.64 15.73 -6.74
C ALA A 29 -12.25 16.15 -6.24
N GLN A 30 -12.19 17.08 -5.28
CA GLN A 30 -10.91 17.55 -4.71
C GLN A 30 -10.10 16.43 -4.07
N GLN A 31 -10.74 15.45 -3.45
CA GLN A 31 -10.05 14.34 -2.79
C GLN A 31 -9.26 13.42 -3.72
N GLU A 32 -9.50 13.51 -5.04
CA GLU A 32 -8.77 12.74 -6.07
C GLU A 32 -7.57 13.53 -6.62
N ILE A 33 -7.49 14.84 -6.34
CA ILE A 33 -6.44 15.74 -6.83
C ILE A 33 -5.32 15.84 -5.77
N PRO A 34 -4.05 15.62 -6.15
CA PRO A 34 -2.93 15.81 -5.25
C PRO A 34 -2.88 17.22 -4.66
N SER A 35 -2.43 17.29 -3.41
CA SER A 35 -2.33 18.55 -2.65
C SER A 35 -1.07 19.36 -2.96
N SER A 36 -0.10 18.79 -3.66
CA SER A 36 1.14 19.48 -4.03
C SER A 36 1.79 18.92 -5.30
N TYR A 37 2.66 19.72 -5.92
CA TYR A 37 3.53 19.29 -7.00
C TYR A 37 4.48 18.18 -6.56
N ASP A 38 5.02 18.22 -5.34
CA ASP A 38 5.91 17.17 -4.85
C ASP A 38 5.20 15.80 -4.81
N LEU A 39 3.90 15.78 -4.49
CA LEU A 39 3.09 14.56 -4.55
C LEU A 39 2.79 14.13 -6.00
N ILE A 40 2.49 15.07 -6.90
CA ILE A 40 2.38 14.83 -8.35
C ILE A 40 3.69 14.21 -8.87
N TYR A 41 4.81 14.82 -8.54
CA TYR A 41 6.14 14.37 -8.94
C TYR A 41 6.45 12.97 -8.38
N ALA A 42 6.10 12.70 -7.12
CA ALA A 42 6.23 11.37 -6.53
C ALA A 42 5.38 10.32 -7.27
N LYS A 43 4.07 10.57 -7.42
CA LYS A 43 3.14 9.66 -8.10
C LYS A 43 3.53 9.41 -9.56
N SER A 44 4.00 10.43 -10.29
CA SER A 44 4.47 10.29 -11.67
C SER A 44 5.71 9.41 -11.84
N ARG A 45 6.49 9.22 -10.76
CA ARG A 45 7.71 8.41 -10.71
C ARG A 45 7.55 7.13 -9.89
N ALA A 46 6.33 6.66 -9.66
CA ALA A 46 6.07 5.45 -8.88
C ALA A 46 6.83 4.21 -9.41
N TYR A 47 7.14 4.13 -10.70
CA TYR A 47 7.93 3.03 -11.27
C TYR A 47 9.35 2.92 -10.67
N GLN A 48 9.94 4.02 -10.18
CA GLN A 48 11.27 4.01 -9.53
C GLN A 48 11.28 3.25 -8.21
N GLU A 49 10.11 3.05 -7.63
CA GLU A 49 9.96 2.58 -6.28
C GLU A 49 9.83 1.02 -6.22
N ASN A 50 9.74 0.31 -7.36
CA ASN A 50 9.74 -1.17 -7.44
C ASN A 50 10.70 -1.75 -8.51
N PRO A 51 11.99 -1.97 -8.17
CA PRO A 51 12.97 -2.56 -9.06
C PRO A 51 12.70 -4.06 -9.22
N GLY A 52 12.10 -4.47 -10.35
CA GLY A 52 11.85 -5.89 -10.64
C GLY A 52 10.58 -6.21 -11.41
N ALA A 53 9.68 -5.25 -11.62
CA ALA A 53 8.44 -5.48 -12.39
C ALA A 53 8.66 -5.71 -13.91
N GLY A 54 9.92 -5.76 -14.37
CA GLY A 54 10.31 -6.08 -15.75
C GLY A 54 9.87 -5.08 -16.83
N ARG A 55 8.96 -4.16 -16.50
CA ARG A 55 8.44 -3.16 -17.44
C ARG A 55 9.33 -1.91 -17.53
N TRP A 56 9.98 -1.47 -16.44
CA TRP A 56 10.69 -0.18 -16.38
C TRP A 56 11.95 -0.24 -15.50
N VAL A 57 12.98 0.54 -15.87
CA VAL A 57 14.23 0.69 -15.12
C VAL A 57 14.13 1.92 -14.21
N ALA A 58 14.75 1.89 -13.02
CA ALA A 58 14.73 3.01 -12.08
C ALA A 58 15.32 4.32 -12.66
N ASP A 59 16.19 4.20 -13.68
CA ASP A 59 16.87 5.28 -14.39
C ASP A 59 16.10 5.86 -15.58
N ASP A 60 14.92 5.33 -15.91
CA ASP A 60 14.12 5.82 -17.03
C ASP A 60 13.44 7.15 -16.66
N GLU A 61 14.19 8.24 -16.63
CA GLU A 61 13.67 9.60 -16.39
C GLU A 61 12.89 10.16 -17.60
N SER A 62 12.99 9.49 -18.76
CA SER A 62 12.44 9.98 -20.03
C SER A 62 10.92 9.85 -20.14
N ARG A 63 10.29 9.09 -19.22
CA ARG A 63 8.85 8.81 -19.24
C ARG A 63 8.17 9.21 -17.93
N THR A 64 8.05 10.52 -17.69
CA THR A 64 7.06 11.07 -16.77
C THR A 64 5.67 10.70 -17.29
N PHE A 65 4.96 9.81 -16.60
CA PHE A 65 3.57 9.49 -16.97
C PHE A 65 2.68 10.72 -16.75
N ARG A 66 1.75 10.97 -17.69
CA ARG A 66 0.72 12.00 -17.54
C ARG A 66 -0.28 11.54 -16.49
N LEU A 67 -0.20 12.12 -15.30
CA LEU A 67 -1.27 12.02 -14.29
C LEU A 67 -2.53 12.66 -14.88
N ALA A 68 -3.66 11.95 -14.81
CA ALA A 68 -4.96 12.44 -15.26
C ALA A 68 -5.92 12.44 -14.07
N TYR A 69 -6.57 13.58 -13.84
CA TYR A 69 -7.56 13.76 -12.78
C TYR A 69 -8.86 14.27 -13.37
N SER A 70 -9.98 13.81 -12.81
CA SER A 70 -11.31 14.14 -13.30
C SER A 70 -11.75 15.50 -12.80
N VAL A 71 -12.22 16.35 -13.71
CA VAL A 71 -12.93 17.60 -13.40
C VAL A 71 -14.37 17.44 -13.88
N PRO A 72 -15.39 17.52 -13.00
CA PRO A 72 -16.77 17.36 -13.44
C PRO A 72 -17.14 18.50 -14.40
N ALA A 73 -17.85 18.16 -15.48
CA ALA A 73 -18.09 19.07 -16.60
C ALA A 73 -18.79 20.37 -16.18
N GLU A 74 -19.72 20.30 -15.22
CA GLU A 74 -20.46 21.44 -14.68
C GLU A 74 -19.58 22.48 -13.96
N PHE A 75 -18.39 22.09 -13.48
CA PHE A 75 -17.44 22.99 -12.81
C PHE A 75 -16.29 23.46 -13.71
N LEU A 76 -16.15 22.90 -14.92
CA LEU A 76 -15.00 23.15 -15.80
C LEU A 76 -14.84 24.64 -16.14
N SER A 77 -15.93 25.34 -16.43
CA SER A 77 -15.91 26.77 -16.74
C SER A 77 -15.32 27.60 -15.59
N ARG A 78 -15.80 27.37 -14.36
CA ARG A 78 -15.34 28.08 -13.16
C ARG A 78 -13.90 27.74 -12.84
N PHE A 79 -13.55 26.46 -12.90
CA PHE A 79 -12.18 25.98 -12.70
C PHE A 79 -11.20 26.65 -13.68
N TRP A 80 -11.52 26.64 -14.97
CA TRP A 80 -10.65 27.24 -15.99
C TRP A 80 -10.52 28.76 -15.83
N ALA A 81 -11.61 29.46 -15.48
CA ALA A 81 -11.55 30.89 -15.19
C ALA A 81 -10.59 31.21 -14.03
N SER A 82 -10.62 30.42 -12.95
CA SER A 82 -9.70 30.59 -11.82
C SER A 82 -8.25 30.28 -12.24
N VAL A 83 -8.00 29.23 -13.03
CA VAL A 83 -6.67 28.93 -13.59
C VAL A 83 -6.13 30.10 -14.41
N VAL A 84 -6.92 30.66 -15.33
CA VAL A 84 -6.50 31.81 -16.17
C VAL A 84 -6.18 33.02 -15.31
N GLN A 85 -7.03 33.34 -14.32
CA GLN A 85 -6.81 34.46 -13.42
C GLN A 85 -5.49 34.30 -12.65
N LYS A 86 -5.27 33.14 -12.01
CA LYS A 86 -4.05 32.90 -11.23
C LYS A 86 -2.80 32.87 -12.10
N ALA A 87 -2.88 32.28 -13.29
CA ALA A 87 -1.78 32.27 -14.25
C ALA A 87 -1.38 33.68 -14.73
N ASN A 88 -2.38 34.54 -14.97
CA ASN A 88 -2.16 35.94 -15.35
C ASN A 88 -1.59 36.80 -14.21
N LEU A 89 -1.80 36.41 -12.95
CA LEU A 89 -1.30 37.11 -11.77
C LEU A 89 0.04 36.57 -11.26
N HIS A 90 0.40 35.32 -11.56
CA HIS A 90 1.64 34.72 -11.12
C HIS A 90 2.85 35.45 -11.73
N ARG A 91 3.84 35.77 -10.89
CA ARG A 91 5.01 36.57 -11.24
C ARG A 91 6.28 35.82 -10.91
N ILE A 92 7.25 35.90 -11.81
CA ILE A 92 8.56 35.26 -11.67
C ILE A 92 9.65 36.29 -11.95
N GLU A 93 10.69 36.29 -11.13
CA GLU A 93 11.92 37.03 -11.40
C GLU A 93 12.77 36.32 -12.46
N THR A 94 13.19 37.06 -13.47
CA THR A 94 14.13 36.60 -14.48
C THR A 94 15.56 36.71 -13.96
N ARG A 95 16.52 36.08 -14.65
CA ARG A 95 17.95 36.23 -14.35
C ARG A 95 18.47 37.68 -14.44
N ARG A 96 17.69 38.58 -15.06
CA ARG A 96 18.01 40.01 -15.19
C ARG A 96 17.36 40.87 -14.10
N GLY A 97 16.66 40.26 -13.14
CA GLY A 97 15.94 40.96 -12.07
C GLY A 97 14.56 41.51 -12.49
N GLU A 98 14.13 41.29 -13.73
CA GLU A 98 12.82 41.71 -14.20
C GLU A 98 11.73 40.75 -13.74
N THR A 99 10.57 41.27 -13.33
CA THR A 99 9.41 40.47 -12.95
C THR A 99 8.47 40.28 -14.13
N VAL A 100 8.18 39.04 -14.51
CA VAL A 100 7.33 38.72 -15.67
C VAL A 100 6.17 37.79 -15.33
N ALA A 101 5.08 37.92 -16.08
CA ALA A 101 3.92 37.03 -16.03
C ALA A 101 4.19 35.76 -16.85
N TYR A 102 4.94 34.82 -16.28
CA TYR A 102 5.46 33.66 -17.01
C TYR A 102 4.38 32.76 -17.64
N TYR A 103 3.22 32.62 -16.99
CA TYR A 103 2.10 31.76 -17.43
C TYR A 103 0.96 32.54 -18.08
N GLN A 104 1.20 33.77 -18.54
CA GLN A 104 0.15 34.64 -19.04
C GLN A 104 -0.62 34.02 -20.22
N ASN A 105 -1.94 34.20 -20.21
CA ASN A 105 -2.89 33.77 -21.24
C ASN A 105 -2.80 32.28 -21.57
N PRO A 106 -2.96 31.38 -20.57
CA PRO A 106 -2.94 29.95 -20.84
C PRO A 106 -4.12 29.58 -21.77
N ARG A 107 -3.92 28.58 -22.62
CA ARG A 107 -4.96 28.05 -23.51
C ARG A 107 -5.32 26.62 -23.10
N LEU A 108 -6.61 26.33 -23.05
CA LEU A 108 -7.12 24.99 -22.82
C LEU A 108 -7.28 24.28 -24.16
N LEU A 109 -6.60 23.15 -24.33
CA LEU A 109 -6.77 22.29 -25.50
C LEU A 109 -7.70 21.14 -25.11
N PHE A 110 -8.80 20.99 -25.86
CA PHE A 110 -9.71 19.86 -25.71
C PHE A 110 -9.29 18.71 -26.60
N GLN A 111 -9.27 17.52 -26.02
CA GLN A 111 -9.19 16.28 -26.75
C GLN A 111 -10.17 15.29 -26.11
N ALA A 112 -11.07 14.73 -26.91
CA ALA A 112 -12.07 13.77 -26.44
C ALA A 112 -11.63 12.36 -26.87
N HIS A 113 -11.50 11.46 -25.90
CA HIS A 113 -11.26 10.03 -26.06
C HIS A 113 -12.00 9.28 -24.95
N ASP A 114 -12.45 8.05 -25.20
CA ASP A 114 -13.06 7.15 -24.20
C ASP A 114 -14.12 7.83 -23.30
N LEU A 115 -15.09 8.52 -23.91
CA LEU A 115 -16.17 9.22 -23.21
C LEU A 115 -17.04 8.23 -22.42
N LYS A 116 -16.73 8.04 -21.14
CA LYS A 116 -17.57 7.29 -20.20
C LYS A 116 -18.71 8.18 -19.71
N ASN A 117 -19.94 7.73 -19.90
CA ASN A 117 -21.11 8.40 -19.34
C ASN A 117 -21.19 8.14 -17.84
N VAL A 118 -21.27 9.21 -17.04
CA VAL A 118 -21.48 9.13 -15.60
C VAL A 118 -22.94 9.43 -15.31
N PHE A 119 -23.65 8.45 -14.76
CA PHE A 119 -25.06 8.57 -14.35
C PHE A 119 -25.14 8.75 -12.84
N ALA A 120 -24.70 9.92 -12.37
CA ALA A 120 -24.73 10.27 -10.94
C ALA A 120 -25.56 11.54 -10.75
N ARG A 121 -26.54 11.46 -9.86
CA ARG A 121 -27.37 12.57 -9.40
C ARG A 121 -27.37 12.65 -7.87
N PRO A 122 -27.83 13.76 -7.29
CA PRO A 122 -27.86 13.93 -5.85
C PRO A 122 -28.61 12.82 -5.08
N ASN A 123 -29.59 12.15 -5.71
CA ASN A 123 -30.26 10.98 -5.13
C ASN A 123 -30.34 9.78 -6.10
N LEU A 124 -30.64 8.60 -5.55
CA LEU A 124 -30.70 7.34 -6.30
C LEU A 124 -31.86 7.32 -7.31
N GLN A 125 -33.02 7.89 -6.97
CA GLN A 125 -34.17 7.98 -7.87
C GLN A 125 -33.80 8.71 -9.17
N GLU A 126 -33.25 9.93 -9.05
CA GLU A 126 -32.83 10.73 -10.20
C GLU A 126 -31.73 10.04 -11.01
N SER A 127 -30.80 9.36 -10.33
CA SER A 127 -29.73 8.61 -11.00
C SER A 127 -30.29 7.46 -11.83
N LEU A 128 -31.25 6.70 -11.29
CA LEU A 128 -31.90 5.58 -11.98
C LEU A 128 -32.84 6.04 -13.10
N VAL A 129 -33.57 7.16 -12.91
CA VAL A 129 -34.37 7.79 -13.97
C VAL A 129 -33.47 8.21 -15.12
N LEU A 130 -32.34 8.87 -14.84
CA LEU A 130 -31.38 9.27 -15.87
C LEU A 130 -30.78 8.06 -16.60
N PHE A 131 -30.49 6.97 -15.88
CA PHE A 131 -30.03 5.72 -16.47
C PHE A 131 -31.11 5.09 -17.37
N ARG A 132 -32.36 5.05 -16.91
CA ARG A 132 -33.50 4.55 -17.70
C ARG A 132 -33.66 5.34 -19.00
N ASP A 133 -33.67 6.66 -18.90
CA ASP A 133 -34.00 7.55 -20.02
C ASP A 133 -32.87 7.63 -21.06
N ASN A 134 -31.61 7.45 -20.66
CA ASN A 134 -30.46 7.53 -21.58
C ASN A 134 -29.91 6.19 -22.04
N ILE A 135 -29.97 5.15 -21.21
CA ILE A 135 -29.43 3.83 -21.52
C ILE A 135 -30.56 2.86 -21.89
N LEU A 136 -31.52 2.64 -20.99
CA LEU A 136 -32.56 1.62 -21.24
C LEU A 136 -33.47 2.00 -22.40
N ALA A 137 -33.78 3.29 -22.59
CA ALA A 137 -34.56 3.77 -23.72
C ALA A 137 -33.90 3.49 -25.09
N GLY A 138 -32.58 3.27 -25.12
CA GLY A 138 -31.84 2.92 -26.33
C GLY A 138 -31.65 1.41 -26.55
N LEU A 139 -32.15 0.56 -25.65
CA LEU A 139 -32.03 -0.90 -25.73
C LEU A 139 -33.36 -1.53 -26.13
N ASP A 140 -33.31 -2.56 -26.97
CA ASP A 140 -34.47 -3.39 -27.29
C ASP A 140 -34.75 -4.36 -26.11
N PRO A 141 -35.87 -4.22 -25.38
CA PRO A 141 -36.18 -5.08 -24.23
C PRO A 141 -36.33 -6.56 -24.60
N GLU A 142 -36.75 -6.88 -25.83
CA GLU A 142 -36.93 -8.27 -26.28
C GLU A 142 -35.58 -8.97 -26.48
N GLN A 143 -34.52 -8.21 -26.72
CA GLN A 143 -33.16 -8.72 -26.88
C GLN A 143 -32.36 -8.70 -25.57
N LEU A 144 -32.88 -8.10 -24.51
CA LEU A 144 -32.19 -7.99 -23.23
C LEU A 144 -32.64 -9.10 -22.26
N ALA A 145 -31.74 -10.02 -21.95
CA ALA A 145 -31.92 -10.94 -20.83
C ALA A 145 -31.70 -10.18 -19.50
N VAL A 146 -32.68 -9.38 -19.07
CA VAL A 146 -32.60 -8.48 -17.89
C VAL A 146 -32.16 -9.23 -16.63
N GLN A 147 -32.53 -10.50 -16.48
CA GLN A 147 -32.15 -11.33 -15.33
C GLN A 147 -30.65 -11.71 -15.32
N SER A 148 -29.96 -11.54 -16.44
CA SER A 148 -28.50 -11.69 -16.57
C SER A 148 -27.74 -10.36 -16.48
N CYS A 149 -28.46 -9.24 -16.29
CA CYS A 149 -27.88 -7.91 -16.17
C CYS A 149 -27.71 -7.50 -14.71
N TRP A 150 -26.63 -6.79 -14.42
CA TRP A 150 -26.26 -6.35 -13.09
C TRP A 150 -25.98 -4.85 -13.08
N LEU A 151 -26.39 -4.19 -12.01
CA LEU A 151 -26.19 -2.76 -11.81
C LEU A 151 -25.41 -2.53 -10.51
N ASP A 152 -24.27 -1.84 -10.62
CA ASP A 152 -23.55 -1.30 -9.47
C ASP A 152 -24.29 -0.06 -8.97
N VAL A 153 -24.88 -0.14 -7.77
CA VAL A 153 -25.51 0.99 -7.09
C VAL A 153 -24.59 1.44 -5.96
N GLY A 154 -24.14 2.69 -6.04
CA GLY A 154 -23.17 3.26 -5.11
C GLY A 154 -23.64 4.56 -4.46
N MET A 155 -23.11 4.84 -3.27
CA MET A 155 -23.20 6.14 -2.59
C MET A 155 -21.83 6.60 -2.13
N ARG A 156 -21.66 7.93 -2.02
CA ARG A 156 -20.45 8.55 -1.50
C ARG A 156 -20.80 9.63 -0.48
N ASP A 157 -20.55 9.34 0.78
CA ASP A 157 -20.73 10.31 1.86
C ASP A 157 -19.44 11.09 2.06
N HIS A 158 -19.55 12.40 2.22
CA HIS A 158 -18.44 13.30 2.47
C HIS A 158 -18.90 14.47 3.34
N VAL A 159 -17.95 15.05 4.08
CA VAL A 159 -18.21 16.27 4.85
C VAL A 159 -18.31 17.44 3.88
N SER A 160 -19.35 18.26 4.02
CA SER A 160 -19.60 19.43 3.17
C SER A 160 -19.21 20.72 3.89
N ARG A 161 -18.75 21.71 3.11
CA ARG A 161 -18.41 23.07 3.55
C ARG A 161 -19.61 23.97 3.82
N GLN A 162 -20.81 23.60 3.35
CA GLN A 162 -21.98 24.47 3.43
C GLN A 162 -22.72 24.29 4.75
N ARG A 163 -22.74 25.35 5.57
CA ARG A 163 -23.78 25.51 6.60
C ARG A 163 -25.10 25.81 5.90
N HIS A 164 -26.16 25.13 6.33
CA HIS A 164 -27.49 25.32 5.75
C HIS A 164 -27.88 26.81 5.78
N GLY A 165 -28.23 27.38 4.61
CA GLY A 165 -28.84 28.71 4.51
C GLY A 165 -27.90 29.92 4.46
N GLN A 166 -26.57 29.75 4.32
CA GLN A 166 -25.65 30.88 4.15
C GLN A 166 -24.98 30.87 2.77
N THR A 167 -25.18 31.95 2.00
CA THR A 167 -24.33 32.27 0.85
C THR A 167 -22.89 32.40 1.32
N PRO A 168 -21.90 31.78 0.67
CA PRO A 168 -20.50 31.91 1.04
C PRO A 168 -20.15 33.40 1.04
N SER A 169 -19.80 33.96 2.21
CA SER A 169 -19.32 35.33 2.23
C SER A 169 -17.93 35.36 1.61
N GLN A 170 -17.61 36.40 0.83
CA GLN A 170 -16.27 36.52 0.22
C GLN A 170 -15.15 36.59 1.28
N ASN A 171 -15.50 36.87 2.55
CA ASN A 171 -14.57 36.92 3.68
C ASN A 171 -14.34 35.55 4.35
N ASP A 172 -15.15 34.51 4.06
CA ASP A 172 -14.91 33.15 4.60
C ASP A 172 -13.71 32.44 3.93
N GLN A 173 -13.17 33.01 2.85
CA GLN A 173 -11.98 32.49 2.14
C GLN A 173 -10.69 32.51 3.00
N GLN A 174 -10.70 33.20 4.15
CA GLN A 174 -9.58 33.27 5.09
C GLN A 174 -9.78 32.49 6.39
N SER A 175 -10.95 31.85 6.60
CA SER A 175 -11.09 30.92 7.73
C SER A 175 -10.35 29.62 7.40
N HIS A 176 -9.35 29.28 8.20
CA HIS A 176 -8.67 27.98 8.11
C HIS A 176 -9.66 26.87 8.46
N HIS A 177 -10.42 26.40 7.47
CA HIS A 177 -11.33 25.28 7.62
C HIS A 177 -10.54 23.99 7.89
N GLU A 178 -10.87 23.28 8.97
CA GLU A 178 -10.29 21.98 9.29
C GLU A 178 -10.89 20.89 8.38
N PRO A 179 -10.10 20.21 7.53
CA PRO A 179 -10.60 19.12 6.69
C PRO A 179 -10.83 17.83 7.50
N TRP A 180 -11.82 17.05 7.11
CA TRP A 180 -12.27 15.85 7.82
C TRP A 180 -12.19 14.58 6.97
N THR A 181 -11.89 13.47 7.62
CA THR A 181 -11.83 12.13 7.04
C THR A 181 -12.87 11.23 7.69
N LEU A 182 -13.67 10.57 6.86
CA LEU A 182 -14.61 9.53 7.28
C LEU A 182 -13.94 8.16 7.19
N LEU A 183 -14.01 7.37 8.27
CA LEU A 183 -13.50 6.00 8.32
C LEU A 183 -14.62 5.03 8.72
N TRP A 184 -14.85 3.99 7.92
CA TRP A 184 -15.81 2.95 8.28
C TRP A 184 -15.46 2.28 9.62
N LYS A 185 -16.46 2.11 10.48
CA LYS A 185 -16.35 1.31 11.70
C LYS A 185 -16.34 -0.17 11.34
N SER A 186 -15.33 -0.92 11.79
CA SER A 186 -15.20 -2.36 11.49
C SER A 186 -16.46 -3.16 11.87
N ALA A 187 -17.07 -2.84 13.02
CA ALA A 187 -18.31 -3.48 13.47
C ALA A 187 -19.50 -3.17 12.54
N CYS A 188 -19.58 -1.96 11.99
CA CYS A 188 -20.64 -1.56 11.07
C CYS A 188 -20.51 -2.27 9.72
N CYS A 189 -19.28 -2.51 9.25
CA CYS A 189 -19.04 -3.34 8.07
C CYS A 189 -19.51 -4.79 8.28
N ARG A 190 -19.26 -5.38 9.47
CA ARG A 190 -19.77 -6.71 9.82
C ARG A 190 -21.30 -6.75 9.89
N HIS A 191 -21.90 -5.73 10.49
CA HIS A 191 -23.36 -5.60 10.54
C HIS A 191 -23.97 -5.46 9.14
N LEU A 192 -23.37 -4.64 8.26
CA LEU A 192 -23.77 -4.51 6.86
C LEU A 192 -23.72 -5.86 6.13
N HIS A 193 -22.64 -6.62 6.29
CA HIS A 193 -22.53 -7.97 5.72
C HIS A 193 -23.66 -8.90 6.19
N GLY A 194 -23.95 -8.91 7.49
CA GLY A 194 -25.05 -9.70 8.05
C GLY A 194 -26.40 -9.32 7.44
N ARG A 195 -26.67 -8.01 7.29
CA ARG A 195 -27.89 -7.51 6.64
C ARG A 195 -28.00 -7.94 5.18
N LEU A 196 -26.93 -7.78 4.40
CA LEU A 196 -26.93 -8.17 2.98
C LEU A 196 -27.13 -9.68 2.81
N SER A 197 -26.50 -10.49 3.68
CA SER A 197 -26.66 -11.95 3.67
C SER A 197 -28.07 -12.38 4.04
N ALA A 198 -28.76 -11.64 4.91
CA ALA A 198 -30.15 -11.89 5.26
C ALA A 198 -31.14 -11.47 4.15
N ILE A 199 -30.79 -10.47 3.33
CA ILE A 199 -31.63 -10.00 2.20
C ILE A 199 -31.61 -11.00 1.04
N ALA A 200 -30.47 -11.63 0.76
CA ALA A 200 -30.31 -12.58 -0.34
C ALA A 200 -29.64 -13.90 0.13
N PRO A 201 -30.30 -14.69 1.00
CA PRO A 201 -29.75 -15.94 1.54
C PRO A 201 -29.41 -16.99 0.47
N GLU A 202 -30.08 -16.95 -0.68
CA GLU A 202 -29.84 -17.78 -1.86
C GLU A 202 -28.48 -17.54 -2.53
N ALA A 203 -27.84 -16.41 -2.26
CA ALA A 203 -26.56 -16.00 -2.84
C ALA A 203 -25.56 -15.72 -1.71
N PRO A 204 -25.04 -16.77 -1.05
CA PRO A 204 -24.15 -16.61 0.09
C PRO A 204 -22.95 -15.74 -0.27
N LEU A 205 -22.74 -14.68 0.51
CA LEU A 205 -21.65 -13.74 0.32
C LEU A 205 -20.40 -14.21 1.09
N ASP A 206 -19.28 -14.38 0.39
CA ASP A 206 -17.98 -14.58 1.00
C ASP A 206 -17.36 -13.22 1.32
N ALA A 207 -17.21 -12.93 2.61
CA ALA A 207 -16.79 -11.64 3.13
C ALA A 207 -15.29 -11.60 3.46
N LYS A 208 -14.70 -10.44 3.18
CA LYS A 208 -13.33 -10.08 3.53
C LYS A 208 -13.35 -8.74 4.26
N TYR A 209 -12.71 -8.73 5.42
CA TYR A 209 -12.58 -7.55 6.26
C TYR A 209 -11.12 -7.15 6.33
N TYR A 210 -10.85 -5.88 6.10
CA TYR A 210 -9.51 -5.32 6.09
C TYR A 210 -9.38 -4.33 7.24
N ARG A 211 -8.29 -4.43 7.99
CA ARG A 211 -7.96 -3.47 9.06
C ARG A 211 -7.33 -2.24 8.44
N SER A 212 -7.83 -1.06 8.76
CA SER A 212 -7.25 0.19 8.30
C SER A 212 -6.12 0.62 9.22
N SER A 213 -4.93 0.83 8.65
CA SER A 213 -3.76 1.37 9.37
C SER A 213 -3.44 0.61 10.68
N LEU A 214 -3.56 -0.72 10.65
CA LEU A 214 -3.32 -1.63 11.78
C LEU A 214 -4.19 -1.37 13.02
N LEU A 215 -5.38 -0.79 12.84
CA LEU A 215 -6.37 -0.56 13.89
C LEU A 215 -7.41 -1.69 13.92
N ARG A 216 -7.96 -1.96 15.11
CA ARG A 216 -9.06 -2.90 15.29
C ARG A 216 -10.39 -2.35 14.76
N ASP A 217 -10.70 -1.10 15.11
CA ASP A 217 -12.07 -0.54 15.02
C ASP A 217 -12.35 0.27 13.75
N ALA A 218 -11.34 0.45 12.90
CA ALA A 218 -11.47 1.06 11.59
C ALA A 218 -11.06 0.06 10.51
N GLY A 219 -11.89 -0.06 9.47
CA GLY A 219 -11.63 -1.05 8.44
C GLY A 219 -12.58 -0.96 7.26
N ILE A 220 -12.19 -1.60 6.16
CA ILE A 220 -13.00 -1.70 4.94
C ILE A 220 -13.50 -3.13 4.76
N TYR A 221 -14.49 -3.28 3.89
CA TYR A 221 -15.13 -4.56 3.63
C TYR A 221 -15.37 -4.79 2.15
N TYR A 222 -15.17 -6.03 1.75
CA TYR A 222 -15.50 -6.54 0.43
C TYR A 222 -16.24 -7.86 0.61
N ALA A 223 -17.32 -8.07 -0.13
CA ALA A 223 -17.88 -9.41 -0.28
C ALA A 223 -18.28 -9.69 -1.71
N LYS A 224 -18.25 -10.98 -2.05
CA LYS A 224 -18.68 -11.49 -3.34
C LYS A 224 -19.53 -12.73 -3.15
N ALA A 225 -20.55 -12.90 -3.96
CA ALA A 225 -21.35 -14.11 -3.94
C ALA A 225 -20.50 -15.33 -4.31
N LYS A 226 -20.69 -16.40 -3.56
CA LYS A 226 -19.97 -17.66 -3.69
C LYS A 226 -20.78 -18.62 -4.56
N SER A 227 -20.16 -19.13 -5.61
CA SER A 227 -20.74 -20.24 -6.38
C SER A 227 -20.66 -21.52 -5.54
N THR A 228 -21.78 -22.21 -5.44
CA THR A 228 -21.96 -23.48 -4.75
C THR A 228 -22.66 -24.46 -5.69
N LYS A 229 -22.74 -25.74 -5.32
CA LYS A 229 -23.48 -26.73 -6.14
C LYS A 229 -24.95 -26.37 -6.32
N SER A 230 -25.55 -25.66 -5.36
CA SER A 230 -26.96 -25.30 -5.31
C SER A 230 -27.26 -23.85 -5.73
N SER A 231 -26.24 -23.01 -5.89
CA SER A 231 -26.40 -21.59 -6.22
C SER A 231 -25.23 -21.12 -7.07
N ASN A 232 -25.52 -20.61 -8.27
CA ASN A 232 -24.53 -20.02 -9.15
C ASN A 232 -25.01 -18.65 -9.65
N PRO A 233 -24.80 -17.57 -8.87
CA PRO A 233 -25.32 -16.24 -9.19
C PRO A 233 -24.80 -15.63 -10.50
N GLY A 234 -23.73 -16.19 -11.08
CA GLY A 234 -23.21 -15.77 -12.39
C GLY A 234 -23.83 -16.52 -13.58
N HIS A 235 -24.74 -17.48 -13.36
CA HIS A 235 -25.39 -18.25 -14.42
C HIS A 235 -26.66 -17.55 -14.91
N PRO A 236 -26.90 -17.43 -16.23
CA PRO A 236 -28.11 -16.78 -16.77
C PRO A 236 -29.44 -17.36 -16.25
N GLU A 237 -29.45 -18.65 -15.91
CA GLU A 237 -30.64 -19.33 -15.36
C GLU A 237 -30.84 -19.12 -13.85
N PHE A 238 -29.97 -18.37 -13.18
CA PHE A 238 -30.12 -18.08 -11.76
C PHE A 238 -31.26 -17.07 -11.54
N LYS A 239 -32.43 -17.58 -11.18
CA LYS A 239 -33.67 -16.78 -11.09
C LYS A 239 -33.90 -16.08 -9.75
N SER A 240 -33.11 -16.36 -8.72
CA SER A 240 -33.31 -15.74 -7.41
C SER A 240 -32.79 -14.29 -7.37
N PRO A 241 -33.52 -13.35 -6.74
CA PRO A 241 -33.06 -11.97 -6.52
C PRO A 241 -31.64 -11.95 -5.94
N GLY A 242 -30.75 -11.16 -6.55
CA GLY A 242 -29.33 -11.33 -6.32
C GLY A 242 -28.60 -10.07 -5.84
N ILE A 243 -27.71 -10.27 -4.86
CA ILE A 243 -26.54 -9.43 -4.62
C ILE A 243 -25.32 -10.26 -5.02
N ILE A 244 -24.51 -9.81 -5.98
CA ILE A 244 -23.28 -10.55 -6.37
C ILE A 244 -22.01 -10.01 -5.76
N ARG A 245 -22.03 -8.75 -5.32
CA ARG A 245 -20.86 -8.08 -4.78
C ARG A 245 -21.27 -6.90 -3.93
N ALA A 246 -20.53 -6.65 -2.86
CA ALA A 246 -20.69 -5.49 -2.01
C ALA A 246 -19.31 -4.97 -1.56
N LYS A 247 -19.17 -3.65 -1.45
CA LYS A 247 -17.96 -2.97 -0.98
C LYS A 247 -18.34 -1.82 -0.06
N ALA A 248 -17.56 -1.64 1.00
CA ALA A 248 -17.60 -0.45 1.84
C ALA A 248 -16.15 -0.05 2.15
N TYR A 249 -15.73 1.11 1.67
CA TYR A 249 -14.34 1.56 1.77
C TYR A 249 -14.22 3.07 1.98
N ASN A 250 -13.11 3.48 2.57
CA ASN A 250 -12.78 4.89 2.77
C ASN A 250 -12.10 5.47 1.51
N CYS A 251 -12.22 6.77 1.28
CA CYS A 251 -11.61 7.44 0.12
C CYS A 251 -10.17 7.91 0.39
N LYS A 252 -9.67 7.81 1.63
CA LYS A 252 -8.30 8.22 1.97
C LYS A 252 -7.23 7.36 1.28
N LYS A 253 -7.60 6.21 0.71
CA LYS A 253 -6.69 5.38 -0.10
C LYS A 253 -5.98 6.20 -1.21
N GLU A 254 -6.63 7.23 -1.76
CA GLU A 254 -6.03 8.10 -2.77
C GLU A 254 -4.82 8.92 -2.26
N LEU A 255 -4.68 9.13 -0.95
CA LEU A 255 -3.51 9.80 -0.37
C LEU A 255 -2.23 8.99 -0.58
N PHE A 256 -2.32 7.69 -0.28
CA PHE A 256 -1.19 6.75 -0.33
C PHE A 256 -1.17 5.92 -1.62
N GLY A 257 -2.22 6.06 -2.42
CA GLY A 257 -2.40 5.45 -3.72
C GLY A 257 -1.54 6.10 -4.80
N VAL A 258 -1.22 5.30 -5.79
CA VAL A 258 -0.30 5.57 -6.90
C VAL A 258 -1.04 5.31 -8.21
N MET A 259 -0.54 5.84 -9.33
CA MET A 259 -1.24 5.78 -10.62
C MET A 259 -1.58 4.37 -11.12
N PHE A 260 -0.78 3.39 -10.77
CA PHE A 260 -0.96 2.03 -11.24
C PHE A 260 -1.48 1.17 -10.10
N ASN A 261 -2.60 0.48 -10.34
CA ASN A 261 -3.16 -0.48 -9.39
C ASN A 261 -2.14 -1.57 -8.96
N ASP A 262 -1.14 -1.83 -9.80
CA ASP A 262 -0.07 -2.80 -9.54
C ASP A 262 1.05 -2.24 -8.64
N TYR A 263 1.01 -0.96 -8.32
CA TYR A 263 2.02 -0.29 -7.53
C TYR A 263 1.48 0.02 -6.12
N LYS A 264 2.30 -0.20 -5.10
CA LYS A 264 2.00 0.08 -3.69
C LYS A 264 3.27 0.58 -3.01
N LEU A 265 3.17 1.59 -2.15
CA LEU A 265 4.31 2.11 -1.38
C LEU A 265 5.00 0.97 -0.60
N PHE A 266 6.33 0.94 -0.68
CA PHE A 266 7.23 -0.02 -0.03
C PHE A 266 6.95 -1.49 -0.37
N SER A 267 6.20 -1.78 -1.45
CA SER A 267 5.80 -3.15 -1.81
C SER A 267 6.85 -3.99 -2.51
N SER A 268 8.01 -3.40 -2.86
CA SER A 268 9.06 -4.15 -3.54
C SER A 268 9.63 -5.25 -2.64
N GLY A 269 9.53 -6.50 -3.09
CA GLY A 269 10.10 -7.66 -2.42
C GLY A 269 11.62 -7.69 -2.30
N SER A 270 12.29 -6.73 -2.95
CA SER A 270 13.74 -6.57 -2.91
C SER A 270 14.20 -5.73 -1.73
N LEU A 271 13.33 -4.90 -1.11
CA LEU A 271 13.74 -3.98 -0.04
C LEU A 271 14.43 -4.66 1.16
N PRO A 272 13.98 -5.82 1.66
CA PRO A 272 14.65 -6.48 2.78
C PRO A 272 16.09 -6.89 2.49
N LEU A 273 16.47 -7.07 1.21
CA LEU A 273 17.86 -7.36 0.81
C LEU A 273 18.81 -6.20 1.15
N LEU A 274 18.28 -5.01 1.46
CA LEU A 274 19.10 -3.91 1.96
C LEU A 274 19.73 -4.20 3.34
N ALA A 275 19.36 -5.27 4.02
CA ALA A 275 20.05 -5.74 5.23
C ALA A 275 21.39 -6.44 4.95
N PHE A 276 21.65 -6.88 3.71
CA PHE A 276 22.92 -7.51 3.33
C PHE A 276 23.91 -6.50 2.75
N ASP A 277 25.19 -6.66 3.08
CA ASP A 277 26.26 -5.94 2.39
C ASP A 277 26.42 -6.39 0.92
N GLU A 278 27.26 -5.70 0.16
CA GLU A 278 27.51 -6.03 -1.26
C GLU A 278 28.13 -7.43 -1.46
N GLY A 279 28.89 -7.94 -0.48
CA GLY A 279 29.51 -9.26 -0.53
C GLY A 279 28.47 -10.37 -0.42
N MET A 280 27.68 -10.36 0.66
CA MET A 280 26.58 -11.31 0.89
C MET A 280 25.52 -11.23 -0.21
N PHE A 281 25.28 -10.02 -0.75
CA PHE A 281 24.37 -9.86 -1.89
C PHE A 281 24.91 -10.56 -3.14
N LYS A 282 26.20 -10.44 -3.45
CA LYS A 282 26.85 -11.15 -4.57
C LYS A 282 26.86 -12.65 -4.37
N ASP A 283 27.13 -13.12 -3.15
CA ASP A 283 27.08 -14.55 -2.81
C ASP A 283 25.66 -15.10 -3.03
N LEU A 284 24.62 -14.42 -2.51
CA LEU A 284 23.22 -14.79 -2.72
C LEU A 284 22.82 -14.79 -4.21
N ALA A 285 23.36 -13.85 -5.00
CA ALA A 285 23.15 -13.80 -6.43
C ALA A 285 23.83 -14.95 -7.18
N GLY A 286 25.08 -15.28 -6.83
CA GLY A 286 25.84 -16.39 -7.41
C GLY A 286 25.16 -17.74 -7.20
N MET A 287 24.58 -17.96 -6.03
CA MET A 287 23.83 -19.19 -5.70
C MET A 287 22.58 -19.39 -6.57
N ASN A 288 22.01 -18.32 -7.11
CA ASN A 288 20.80 -18.36 -7.93
C ASN A 288 21.09 -18.57 -9.42
N GLN A 289 22.36 -18.45 -9.86
CA GLN A 289 22.76 -18.58 -11.28
C GLN A 289 22.54 -20.00 -11.84
N ASN A 290 22.62 -21.04 -10.99
CA ASN A 290 22.33 -22.42 -11.39
C ASN A 290 20.84 -22.69 -11.72
N ARG A 291 19.94 -21.71 -11.53
CA ARG A 291 18.49 -21.87 -11.69
C ARG A 291 17.82 -20.89 -12.65
N GLN A 292 18.56 -19.99 -13.32
CA GLN A 292 17.94 -18.97 -14.19
C GLN A 292 18.36 -19.07 -15.66
N ARG A 293 17.38 -19.35 -16.54
CA ARG A 293 17.39 -18.92 -17.94
C ARG A 293 16.94 -17.45 -18.00
N ALA A 294 17.79 -16.59 -18.56
CA ALA A 294 17.58 -15.27 -19.20
C ALA A 294 16.66 -14.20 -18.55
N PHE A 295 17.16 -12.96 -18.56
CA PHE A 295 16.49 -11.68 -18.27
C PHE A 295 15.96 -11.47 -16.83
N THR A 296 16.89 -11.33 -15.88
CA THR A 296 16.63 -10.50 -14.69
C THR A 296 17.53 -9.26 -14.83
N PRO A 297 17.00 -8.00 -14.81
CA PRO A 297 17.88 -6.84 -14.72
C PRO A 297 18.82 -7.05 -13.55
N GLN A 298 20.12 -6.74 -13.71
CA GLN A 298 21.12 -6.90 -12.66
C GLN A 298 20.71 -6.07 -11.45
N LEU A 299 19.99 -6.71 -10.52
CA LEU A 299 19.53 -6.12 -9.29
C LEU A 299 20.81 -5.79 -8.50
N SER A 300 21.01 -4.53 -8.15
CA SER A 300 22.13 -4.11 -7.29
C SER A 300 21.57 -3.50 -6.02
N ARG A 301 22.36 -3.52 -4.94
CA ARG A 301 22.00 -2.83 -3.70
C ARG A 301 21.71 -1.35 -3.94
N SER A 302 22.51 -0.68 -4.78
CA SER A 302 22.30 0.74 -5.13
C SER A 302 20.95 1.00 -5.80
N HIS A 303 20.48 0.11 -6.69
CA HIS A 303 19.14 0.19 -7.27
C HIS A 303 18.04 0.05 -6.22
N ILE A 304 18.17 -0.91 -5.31
CA ILE A 304 17.19 -1.14 -4.24
C ILE A 304 17.17 0.05 -3.27
N LYS A 305 18.33 0.64 -2.95
CA LYS A 305 18.42 1.82 -2.09
C LYS A 305 17.76 3.03 -2.73
N ARG A 306 17.92 3.24 -4.04
CA ARG A 306 17.21 4.30 -4.77
C ARG A 306 15.69 4.11 -4.73
N ALA A 307 15.22 2.88 -4.85
CA ALA A 307 13.79 2.57 -4.70
C ALA A 307 13.28 2.86 -3.28
N TRP A 308 14.06 2.50 -2.25
CA TRP A 308 13.77 2.84 -0.86
C TRP A 308 13.67 4.37 -0.65
N GLU A 309 14.62 5.14 -1.15
CA GLU A 309 14.58 6.61 -1.06
C GLU A 309 13.43 7.23 -1.87
N ALA A 310 13.05 6.63 -3.01
CA ALA A 310 11.89 7.06 -3.79
C ALA A 310 10.58 6.89 -3.01
N ASN A 311 10.40 5.75 -2.32
CA ASN A 311 9.25 5.53 -1.45
C ASN A 311 9.22 6.53 -0.27
N LYS A 312 10.37 6.78 0.38
CA LYS A 312 10.45 7.79 1.45
C LYS A 312 10.13 9.20 0.97
N ARG A 313 10.59 9.59 -0.23
CA ARG A 313 10.25 10.86 -0.86
C ARG A 313 8.74 10.99 -1.09
N HIS A 314 8.09 9.93 -1.55
CA HIS A 314 6.64 9.90 -1.72
C HIS A 314 5.92 10.11 -0.40
N LEU A 315 6.26 9.34 0.65
CA LEU A 315 5.64 9.49 1.96
C LEU A 315 5.86 10.89 2.55
N ARG A 316 7.07 11.46 2.38
CA ARG A 316 7.36 12.84 2.80
C ARG A 316 6.45 13.85 2.11
N ALA A 317 6.20 13.71 0.81
CA ALA A 317 5.31 14.60 0.06
C ALA A 317 3.86 14.53 0.55
N ILE A 318 3.41 13.38 1.05
CA ILE A 318 2.10 13.23 1.70
C ILE A 318 2.09 13.92 3.06
N SER A 319 3.11 13.68 3.90
CA SER A 319 3.17 14.23 5.26
C SER A 319 3.41 15.75 5.31
N SER A 320 4.06 16.32 4.29
CA SER A 320 4.37 17.75 4.21
C SER A 320 3.29 18.57 3.49
N ALA A 321 2.17 17.94 3.11
CA ALA A 321 1.11 18.60 2.38
C ALA A 321 0.52 19.77 3.20
N ARG A 322 0.46 20.94 2.57
CA ARG A 322 -0.07 22.16 3.19
C ARG A 322 -1.60 22.24 3.15
N ARG A 323 -2.22 21.50 2.23
CA ARG A 323 -3.66 21.46 2.01
C ARG A 323 -4.11 20.01 2.07
N TYR A 324 -5.20 19.75 2.77
CA TYR A 324 -5.84 18.44 2.79
C TYR A 324 -7.29 18.58 2.34
N PRO A 325 -7.79 17.68 1.47
CA PRO A 325 -9.20 17.65 1.14
C PRO A 325 -10.00 16.90 2.23
N ASN A 326 -11.32 17.02 2.16
CA ASN A 326 -12.21 16.13 2.90
C ASN A 326 -12.16 14.74 2.25
N PHE A 327 -11.98 13.69 3.05
CA PHE A 327 -12.01 12.30 2.57
C PHE A 327 -13.31 11.63 2.99
N GLY A 328 -14.10 11.24 1.99
CA GLY A 328 -15.36 10.57 2.21
C GLY A 328 -15.24 9.06 2.41
N ILE A 329 -16.40 8.41 2.48
CA ILE A 329 -16.56 6.96 2.40
C ILE A 329 -17.42 6.61 1.19
N ARG A 330 -17.23 5.40 0.67
CA ARG A 330 -18.05 4.83 -0.39
C ARG A 330 -18.67 3.51 0.07
N LYS A 331 -19.88 3.25 -0.42
CA LYS A 331 -20.55 1.96 -0.34
C LYS A 331 -21.10 1.64 -1.73
N GLU A 332 -20.81 0.46 -2.23
CA GLU A 332 -21.25 -0.01 -3.55
C GLU A 332 -21.83 -1.42 -3.39
N VAL A 333 -23.00 -1.66 -3.97
CA VAL A 333 -23.63 -2.98 -4.00
C VAL A 333 -24.10 -3.27 -5.41
N THR A 334 -23.74 -4.44 -5.91
CA THR A 334 -24.10 -4.90 -7.25
C THR A 334 -25.37 -5.74 -7.16
N PHE A 335 -26.47 -5.17 -7.64
CA PHE A 335 -27.79 -5.78 -7.63
C PHE A 335 -28.18 -6.27 -9.02
N ARG A 336 -29.08 -7.24 -9.09
CA ARG A 336 -29.69 -7.66 -10.35
C ARG A 336 -30.56 -6.55 -10.91
N LEU A 337 -30.49 -6.32 -12.23
CA LEU A 337 -31.08 -5.15 -12.87
C LEU A 337 -32.61 -5.14 -12.76
N ASP A 338 -33.27 -6.26 -13.05
CA ASP A 338 -34.73 -6.43 -12.97
C ASP A 338 -35.28 -6.07 -11.59
N VAL A 339 -34.59 -6.47 -10.52
CA VAL A 339 -34.98 -6.17 -9.12
C VAL A 339 -34.95 -4.67 -8.87
N ILE A 340 -33.87 -3.99 -9.28
CA ILE A 340 -33.75 -2.53 -9.08
C ILE A 340 -34.77 -1.76 -9.91
N LEU A 341 -35.07 -2.21 -11.14
CA LEU A 341 -36.08 -1.58 -11.99
C LEU A 341 -37.49 -1.76 -11.43
N ALA A 342 -37.81 -2.93 -10.87
CA ALA A 342 -39.09 -3.15 -10.18
C ALA A 342 -39.22 -2.20 -8.97
N MET A 343 -38.19 -2.13 -8.12
CA MET A 343 -38.17 -1.19 -6.99
C MET A 343 -38.33 0.28 -7.41
N LEU A 344 -37.72 0.67 -8.53
CA LEU A 344 -37.87 2.01 -9.10
C LEU A 344 -39.30 2.29 -9.54
N ALA A 345 -39.95 1.32 -10.21
CA ALA A 345 -41.33 1.44 -10.68
C ALA A 345 -42.32 1.56 -9.52
N ASP A 346 -42.06 0.87 -8.41
CA ASP A 346 -42.86 0.91 -7.18
C ASP A 346 -42.63 2.16 -6.33
N GLY A 347 -41.75 3.07 -6.76
CA GLY A 347 -41.46 4.32 -6.03
C GLY A 347 -40.56 4.13 -4.80
N ALA A 348 -39.89 3.00 -4.65
CA ALA A 348 -39.11 2.65 -3.45
C ALA A 348 -37.90 3.57 -3.18
N PHE A 349 -37.51 4.40 -4.15
CA PHE A 349 -36.39 5.34 -4.03
C PHE A 349 -36.81 6.81 -3.97
N GLN A 350 -38.12 7.11 -3.92
CA GLN A 350 -38.59 8.49 -3.79
C GLN A 350 -38.31 9.03 -2.37
N PRO A 351 -37.50 10.09 -2.21
CA PRO A 351 -37.07 10.58 -0.89
C PRO A 351 -38.23 10.93 0.06
N ASP A 352 -39.33 11.45 -0.51
CA ASP A 352 -40.47 11.97 0.27
C ASP A 352 -41.52 10.89 0.60
N GLN A 353 -41.39 9.69 0.05
CA GLN A 353 -42.40 8.62 0.17
C GLN A 353 -41.84 7.33 0.77
N ALA A 354 -40.54 7.09 0.64
CA ALA A 354 -39.91 5.83 1.05
C ALA A 354 -39.22 5.94 2.41
N THR A 355 -39.56 5.03 3.33
CA THR A 355 -38.86 4.87 4.61
C THR A 355 -37.44 4.30 4.47
N HIS A 356 -37.05 3.89 3.26
CA HIS A 356 -35.77 3.27 2.94
C HIS A 356 -34.71 4.25 2.43
N THR A 357 -35.10 5.50 2.16
CA THR A 357 -34.19 6.57 1.74
C THR A 357 -33.83 7.45 2.93
N GLY A 358 -32.54 7.59 3.21
CA GLY A 358 -32.03 8.54 4.20
C GLY A 358 -32.00 9.98 3.66
N PRO A 359 -31.80 10.98 4.53
CA PRO A 359 -31.67 12.37 4.09
C PRO A 359 -30.42 12.54 3.22
N MET A 360 -30.51 13.42 2.21
CA MET A 360 -29.39 13.72 1.31
C MET A 360 -28.25 14.48 1.99
N MET A 361 -28.58 15.28 3.01
CA MET A 361 -27.64 15.97 3.87
C MET A 361 -28.07 15.77 5.32
N GLN A 362 -27.11 15.55 6.19
CA GLN A 362 -27.34 15.39 7.61
C GLN A 362 -26.32 16.19 8.40
N GLU A 363 -26.79 17.00 9.35
CA GLU A 363 -25.93 17.68 10.31
C GLU A 363 -25.56 16.71 11.43
N ILE A 364 -24.26 16.61 11.72
CA ILE A 364 -23.72 15.71 12.73
C ILE A 364 -23.10 16.53 13.85
N MET A 365 -23.62 16.35 15.07
CA MET A 365 -23.05 16.94 16.27
C MET A 365 -21.78 16.19 16.67
N LEU A 366 -20.66 16.91 16.82
CA LEU A 366 -19.37 16.34 17.20
C LEU A 366 -19.29 15.98 18.69
N ASP A 367 -20.16 16.56 19.53
CA ASP A 367 -20.28 16.26 20.96
C ASP A 367 -21.63 15.59 21.26
N PRO A 368 -21.74 14.27 21.03
CA PRO A 368 -22.99 13.54 21.16
C PRO A 368 -23.47 13.43 22.61
N THR A 369 -24.74 13.73 22.87
CA THR A 369 -25.43 13.30 24.11
C THR A 369 -25.75 11.80 24.04
N SER A 370 -26.09 11.18 25.18
CA SER A 370 -26.39 9.74 25.29
C SER A 370 -27.54 9.23 24.39
N ASP A 371 -28.38 10.12 23.84
CA ASP A 371 -29.50 9.78 22.93
C ASP A 371 -29.15 9.97 21.44
N THR A 372 -27.87 10.14 21.10
CA THR A 372 -27.48 10.41 19.71
C THR A 372 -27.61 9.20 18.79
N GLN A 373 -28.05 9.50 17.56
CA GLN A 373 -28.14 8.54 16.46
C GLN A 373 -26.77 7.91 16.14
N HIS A 374 -26.76 6.59 15.96
CA HIS A 374 -25.55 5.87 15.57
C HIS A 374 -25.13 6.16 14.12
N TYR A 375 -23.88 6.57 13.92
CA TYR A 375 -23.26 6.72 12.60
C TYR A 375 -22.30 5.57 12.30
N PRO A 376 -22.28 5.02 11.06
CA PRO A 376 -21.49 3.85 10.72
C PRO A 376 -20.00 4.15 10.45
N PHE A 377 -19.58 5.40 10.64
CA PHE A 377 -18.23 5.88 10.41
C PHE A 377 -17.70 6.70 11.60
N TRP A 378 -16.39 6.76 11.71
CA TRP A 378 -15.66 7.74 12.52
C TRP A 378 -15.46 9.01 11.70
N ILE A 379 -15.58 10.16 12.36
CA ILE A 379 -15.30 11.48 11.79
C ILE A 379 -14.04 11.99 12.50
N VAL A 380 -12.94 12.13 11.75
CA VAL A 380 -11.64 12.50 12.32
C VAL A 380 -11.02 13.60 11.48
N PRO A 381 -10.41 14.64 12.07
CA PRO A 381 -9.64 15.61 11.31
C PRO A 381 -8.61 14.92 10.42
N THR A 382 -8.59 15.28 9.14
CA THR A 382 -7.73 14.67 8.12
C THR A 382 -6.26 14.78 8.51
N ARG A 383 -5.86 15.90 9.12
CA ARG A 383 -4.50 16.08 9.65
C ARG A 383 -4.14 15.01 10.68
N MET A 384 -5.02 14.72 11.64
CA MET A 384 -4.75 13.69 12.66
C MET A 384 -4.62 12.29 12.05
N ILE A 385 -5.42 11.96 11.02
CA ILE A 385 -5.27 10.70 10.30
C ILE A 385 -3.93 10.64 9.58
N ASN A 386 -3.49 11.72 8.94
CA ASN A 386 -2.21 11.76 8.25
C ASN A 386 -1.03 11.68 9.22
N ASP A 387 -1.08 12.39 10.33
CA ASP A 387 -0.09 12.34 11.40
C ASP A 387 -0.03 10.92 12.00
N PHE A 388 -1.17 10.29 12.24
CA PHE A 388 -1.26 8.91 12.73
C PHE A 388 -0.62 7.92 11.75
N VAL A 389 -1.03 7.93 10.48
CA VAL A 389 -0.51 6.99 9.47
C VAL A 389 0.98 7.21 9.24
N SER A 390 1.42 8.48 9.17
CA SER A 390 2.84 8.83 9.02
C SER A 390 3.65 8.36 10.23
N THR A 391 3.11 8.51 11.45
CA THR A 391 3.75 8.01 12.68
C THR A 391 3.85 6.48 12.67
N GLN A 392 2.79 5.77 12.26
CA GLN A 392 2.82 4.31 12.14
C GLN A 392 3.87 3.85 11.12
N ALA A 393 3.97 4.55 9.97
CA ALA A 393 5.00 4.26 8.98
C ALA A 393 6.41 4.56 9.51
N ALA A 394 6.60 5.69 10.20
CA ALA A 394 7.89 6.10 10.76
C ALA A 394 8.44 5.08 11.77
N ARG A 395 7.57 4.43 12.56
CA ARG A 395 7.94 3.35 13.49
C ARG A 395 8.67 2.19 12.82
N PHE A 396 8.44 1.97 11.53
CA PHE A 396 9.14 0.94 10.75
C PHE A 396 10.25 1.51 9.87
N ILE A 397 10.05 2.71 9.30
CA ILE A 397 11.05 3.35 8.42
C ILE A 397 12.35 3.64 9.18
N LEU A 398 12.27 4.15 10.41
CA LEU A 398 13.47 4.48 11.19
C LEU A 398 14.35 3.24 11.45
N PRO A 399 13.86 2.16 12.07
CA PRO A 399 14.70 0.97 12.28
C PRO A 399 15.12 0.28 10.97
N LEU A 400 14.31 0.36 9.91
CA LEU A 400 14.73 -0.12 8.59
C LEU A 400 15.90 0.70 8.02
N ASP A 401 15.87 2.03 8.14
CA ASP A 401 16.98 2.88 7.73
C ASP A 401 18.25 2.54 8.51
N ASP A 402 18.15 2.28 9.81
CA ASP A 402 19.28 1.86 10.65
C ASP A 402 19.84 0.51 10.21
N ILE A 403 18.99 -0.51 10.04
CA ILE A 403 19.38 -1.84 9.52
C ILE A 403 20.09 -1.70 8.16
N PHE A 404 19.55 -0.87 7.26
CA PHE A 404 20.11 -0.69 5.93
C PHE A 404 21.42 0.11 5.93
N GLN A 405 21.60 1.03 6.86
CA GLN A 405 22.85 1.78 7.02
C GLN A 405 23.94 0.93 7.67
N GLU A 406 23.58 0.10 8.65
CA GLU A 406 24.51 -0.79 9.35
C GLU A 406 25.26 -1.66 8.35
N ALA A 407 24.55 -2.30 7.41
CA ALA A 407 25.12 -3.13 6.35
C ALA A 407 26.17 -2.44 5.45
N THR A 408 26.32 -1.12 5.54
CA THR A 408 27.30 -0.33 4.77
C THR A 408 28.28 0.46 5.64
N SER A 409 28.07 0.47 6.96
CA SER A 409 28.82 1.31 7.88
C SER A 409 30.23 0.76 8.10
N LYS A 410 31.22 1.46 7.54
CA LYS A 410 32.65 1.27 7.84
C LYS A 410 32.99 1.51 9.32
N ALA A 411 32.08 2.08 10.11
CA ALA A 411 32.28 2.29 11.55
C ALA A 411 32.41 0.96 12.34
N ALA A 412 31.92 -0.16 11.80
CA ALA A 412 32.21 -1.50 12.35
C ALA A 412 33.71 -1.87 12.26
N GLU A 413 34.47 -1.23 11.37
CA GLU A 413 35.92 -1.46 11.23
C GLU A 413 36.75 -0.76 12.32
N ARG A 414 36.20 0.22 13.05
CA ARG A 414 36.98 1.01 14.03
C ARG A 414 37.12 0.37 15.41
N TYR A 415 36.36 -0.68 15.72
CA TYR A 415 36.45 -1.38 17.00
C TYR A 415 36.61 -2.91 16.91
N SER A 416 36.65 -3.48 15.70
CA SER A 416 37.01 -4.88 15.47
C SER A 416 37.35 -5.11 14.00
N SER A 417 38.43 -5.82 13.72
CA SER A 417 38.88 -6.23 12.39
C SER A 417 38.01 -7.33 11.75
N SER A 418 36.68 -7.23 11.86
CA SER A 418 35.75 -8.16 11.22
C SER A 418 34.68 -7.39 10.47
N SER A 419 34.53 -7.68 9.18
CA SER A 419 33.28 -7.50 8.45
C SER A 419 32.09 -7.85 9.36
N LEU A 420 31.00 -7.09 9.30
CA LEU A 420 29.77 -7.33 10.07
C LEU A 420 29.42 -8.82 10.11
N ASN A 421 29.22 -9.36 11.31
CA ASN A 421 28.92 -10.77 11.53
C ASN A 421 27.76 -11.23 10.61
N PRO A 422 28.00 -12.19 9.69
CA PRO A 422 26.97 -12.72 8.79
C PRO A 422 25.68 -13.16 9.49
N VAL A 423 25.76 -13.74 10.69
CA VAL A 423 24.60 -14.09 11.53
C VAL A 423 23.75 -12.85 11.83
N ARG A 424 24.39 -11.74 12.21
CA ARG A 424 23.70 -10.49 12.51
C ARG A 424 22.99 -9.93 11.28
N GLN A 425 23.62 -9.97 10.10
CA GLN A 425 22.99 -9.53 8.85
C GLN A 425 21.79 -10.43 8.45
N ILE A 426 21.87 -11.74 8.70
CA ILE A 426 20.76 -12.67 8.47
C ILE A 426 19.58 -12.37 9.40
N LEU A 427 19.84 -12.14 10.70
CA LEU A 427 18.80 -11.73 11.65
C LEU A 427 18.19 -10.38 11.28
N ALA A 428 19.02 -9.42 10.86
CA ALA A 428 18.58 -8.11 10.38
C ALA A 428 17.72 -8.24 9.11
N PHE A 429 18.03 -9.16 8.20
CA PHE A 429 17.23 -9.44 7.02
C PHE A 429 15.83 -9.97 7.37
N TYR A 430 15.71 -10.93 8.28
CA TYR A 430 14.41 -11.42 8.75
C TYR A 430 13.60 -10.34 9.45
N THR A 431 14.27 -9.48 10.22
CA THR A 431 13.66 -8.32 10.86
C THR A 431 13.17 -7.31 9.82
N ALA A 432 13.99 -7.02 8.81
CA ALA A 432 13.63 -6.14 7.71
C ALA A 432 12.44 -6.68 6.91
N GLN A 433 12.34 -8.01 6.72
CA GLN A 433 11.15 -8.62 6.11
C GLN A 433 9.89 -8.34 6.92
N LEU A 434 9.92 -8.56 8.24
CA LEU A 434 8.79 -8.26 9.10
C LEU A 434 8.40 -6.78 8.99
N PHE A 435 9.35 -5.87 9.18
CA PHE A 435 9.10 -4.44 9.22
C PHE A 435 8.64 -3.88 7.87
N CYS A 436 9.19 -4.37 6.75
CA CYS A 436 8.69 -4.00 5.42
C CYS A 436 7.24 -4.47 5.21
N ARG A 437 6.87 -5.68 5.66
CA ARG A 437 5.46 -6.13 5.58
C ARG A 437 4.56 -5.27 6.46
N LEU A 438 4.92 -5.04 7.72
CA LEU A 438 4.14 -4.22 8.65
C LEU A 438 4.00 -2.76 8.16
N LEU A 439 5.02 -2.20 7.52
CA LEU A 439 4.98 -0.89 6.89
C LEU A 439 3.93 -0.82 5.77
N ILE A 440 3.84 -1.85 4.93
CA ILE A 440 2.80 -1.93 3.89
C ILE A 440 1.40 -1.93 4.54
N TYR A 441 1.19 -2.71 5.60
CA TYR A 441 -0.08 -2.76 6.32
C TYR A 441 -0.43 -1.47 7.07
N ALA A 442 0.57 -0.69 7.51
CA ALA A 442 0.34 0.62 8.11
C ALA A 442 -0.20 1.64 7.09
N LEU A 443 0.26 1.55 5.84
CA LEU A 443 -0.04 2.49 4.75
C LEU A 443 -1.21 2.06 3.85
N SER A 444 -1.47 0.76 3.75
CA SER A 444 -2.45 0.19 2.82
C SER A 444 -3.67 -0.31 3.56
N ASP A 445 -4.85 0.08 3.07
CA ASP A 445 -6.14 -0.46 3.52
C ASP A 445 -6.52 -1.76 2.78
N GLU A 446 -5.61 -2.29 1.95
CA GLU A 446 -5.83 -3.44 1.10
C GLU A 446 -4.66 -4.39 1.19
N ASP A 447 -4.71 -5.32 2.12
CA ASP A 447 -4.18 -6.65 1.91
C ASP A 447 -4.97 -7.59 2.82
N GLU A 448 -5.49 -8.68 2.24
CA GLU A 448 -5.92 -9.81 3.04
C GLU A 448 -4.75 -10.23 3.93
N GLU A 449 -5.02 -10.81 5.10
CA GLU A 449 -4.01 -11.65 5.76
C GLU A 449 -3.66 -12.78 4.78
N GLN A 450 -2.69 -12.50 3.92
CA GLN A 450 -2.27 -13.40 2.85
C GLN A 450 -1.78 -14.66 3.53
N HIS A 451 -2.10 -15.83 2.97
CA HIS A 451 -1.70 -17.09 3.60
C HIS A 451 -0.18 -17.19 3.82
N PHE A 452 0.62 -16.50 3.00
CA PHE A 452 2.06 -16.44 3.17
C PHE A 452 2.54 -15.50 4.28
N ASP A 453 1.66 -14.67 4.83
CA ASP A 453 1.88 -13.80 6.00
C ASP A 453 1.26 -14.34 7.29
N ASN A 454 0.71 -15.56 7.27
CA ASN A 454 0.21 -16.23 8.48
C ASN A 454 1.26 -16.24 9.61
N TRP A 455 2.55 -16.26 9.28
CA TRP A 455 3.64 -16.22 10.24
C TRP A 455 3.72 -14.90 11.03
N ILE A 456 3.14 -13.81 10.54
CA ILE A 456 3.01 -12.54 11.24
C ILE A 456 1.75 -12.58 12.12
N TRP A 457 0.63 -12.98 11.53
CA TRP A 457 -0.69 -12.76 12.13
C TRP A 457 -1.14 -13.84 13.09
N LYS A 458 -0.80 -15.10 12.81
CA LYS A 458 -1.26 -16.27 13.57
C LYS A 458 -0.16 -16.77 14.48
N SER A 459 -0.50 -17.11 15.71
CA SER A 459 0.43 -17.78 16.63
C SER A 459 0.66 -19.22 16.18
N VAL A 460 -0.40 -19.89 15.75
CA VAL A 460 -0.41 -21.28 15.29
C VAL A 460 -1.41 -21.46 14.15
N TRP A 461 -1.08 -22.26 13.13
CA TRP A 461 -2.06 -22.74 12.15
C TRP A 461 -1.72 -24.13 11.61
N SER A 462 -2.76 -24.87 11.25
CA SER A 462 -2.68 -26.22 10.72
C SER A 462 -2.57 -26.24 9.20
N VAL A 463 -1.71 -27.12 8.65
CA VAL A 463 -1.59 -27.34 7.21
C VAL A 463 -1.64 -28.83 6.90
N ARG A 464 -2.44 -29.19 5.90
CA ARG A 464 -2.50 -30.57 5.38
C ARG A 464 -1.26 -30.86 4.52
N LEU A 465 -0.61 -31.98 4.78
CA LEU A 465 0.54 -32.42 3.99
C LEU A 465 0.05 -32.96 2.64
N ARG A 466 0.62 -32.46 1.53
CA ARG A 466 0.32 -33.00 0.20
C ARG A 466 0.67 -34.49 0.16
N GLY A 467 -0.28 -35.34 -0.26
CA GLY A 467 -0.09 -36.77 -0.41
C GLY A 467 -0.36 -37.63 0.84
N ARG A 468 -0.79 -37.05 1.96
CA ARG A 468 -1.24 -37.80 3.14
C ARG A 468 -2.54 -37.20 3.70
N GLU A 469 -3.68 -37.80 3.34
CA GLU A 469 -5.02 -37.26 3.64
C GLU A 469 -5.31 -37.08 5.15
N LYS A 470 -4.56 -37.75 6.04
CA LYS A 470 -4.76 -37.71 7.49
C LYS A 470 -3.66 -36.97 8.28
N ALA A 471 -2.58 -36.52 7.64
CA ALA A 471 -1.46 -35.90 8.35
C ALA A 471 -1.56 -34.37 8.31
N VAL A 472 -1.83 -33.77 9.48
CA VAL A 472 -1.86 -32.32 9.69
C VAL A 472 -0.57 -31.92 10.39
N SER A 473 0.18 -30.99 9.80
CA SER A 473 1.33 -30.36 10.44
C SER A 473 0.91 -29.04 11.07
N GLU A 474 1.36 -28.81 12.29
CA GLU A 474 1.25 -27.50 12.94
C GLU A 474 2.39 -26.59 12.48
N ARG A 475 2.10 -25.30 12.33
CA ARG A 475 3.06 -24.24 12.01
C ARG A 475 2.88 -23.09 12.99
N ARG A 476 3.99 -22.49 13.40
CA ARG A 476 4.00 -21.37 14.36
C ARG A 476 4.34 -20.04 13.69
N GLY A 477 3.79 -18.97 14.25
CA GLY A 477 4.01 -17.59 13.85
C GLY A 477 4.04 -16.65 15.06
N LEU A 478 4.10 -15.35 14.82
CA LEU A 478 4.23 -14.30 15.83
C LEU A 478 2.90 -13.99 16.55
N GLY A 479 1.75 -14.31 15.95
CA GLY A 479 0.46 -14.06 16.59
C GLY A 479 0.10 -12.59 16.78
N LEU A 480 0.61 -11.69 15.95
CA LEU A 480 0.36 -10.25 16.11
C LEU A 480 -1.10 -9.84 15.89
N GLY A 481 -1.90 -10.69 15.23
CA GLY A 481 -3.32 -10.44 15.00
C GLY A 481 -4.13 -10.38 16.30
N SER A 482 -3.91 -11.32 17.22
CA SER A 482 -4.63 -11.36 18.51
C SER A 482 -4.27 -10.17 19.40
N LEU A 483 -3.04 -9.65 19.28
CA LEU A 483 -2.63 -8.45 20.00
C LEU A 483 -3.48 -7.26 19.55
N ILE A 484 -3.59 -7.00 18.24
CA ILE A 484 -4.45 -5.92 17.71
C ILE A 484 -5.89 -6.07 18.18
N ASP A 485 -6.44 -7.27 18.16
CA ASP A 485 -7.82 -7.51 18.57
C ASP A 485 -8.03 -7.20 20.07
N SER A 486 -7.04 -7.49 20.91
CA SER A 486 -7.09 -7.23 22.36
C SER A 486 -6.76 -5.79 22.77
N THR A 487 -5.75 -5.17 22.16
CA THR A 487 -5.22 -3.85 22.55
C THR A 487 -5.78 -2.70 21.70
N GLY A 488 -6.42 -3.01 20.56
CA GLY A 488 -6.92 -2.04 19.60
C GLY A 488 -5.91 -1.60 18.52
N MET A 489 -4.62 -1.91 18.69
CA MET A 489 -3.55 -1.51 17.76
C MET A 489 -2.35 -2.49 17.79
N LEU A 490 -1.50 -2.46 16.77
CA LEU A 490 -0.33 -3.33 16.69
C LEU A 490 0.70 -3.02 17.80
N TRP A 491 1.05 -4.06 18.55
CA TRP A 491 2.20 -4.10 19.45
C TRP A 491 3.03 -5.35 19.17
N ILE A 492 4.35 -5.23 19.15
CA ILE A 492 5.26 -6.37 19.06
C ILE A 492 5.66 -6.75 20.50
N PRO A 493 5.45 -8.01 20.94
CA PRO A 493 5.82 -8.42 22.29
C PRO A 493 7.31 -8.22 22.55
N GLN A 494 7.66 -7.86 23.78
CA GLN A 494 9.05 -7.63 24.16
C GLN A 494 9.93 -8.86 23.88
N SER A 495 9.42 -10.07 24.09
CA SER A 495 10.14 -11.34 23.84
C SER A 495 10.43 -11.62 22.36
N HIS A 496 9.77 -10.92 21.44
CA HIS A 496 9.94 -11.16 20.00
C HIS A 496 11.12 -10.40 19.41
N ILE A 497 11.63 -9.39 20.12
CA ILE A 497 12.73 -8.53 19.68
C ILE A 497 13.85 -8.64 20.70
N ASP A 498 15.07 -8.85 20.21
CA ASP A 498 16.27 -8.56 20.97
C ASP A 498 16.51 -7.05 20.94
N TRP A 499 16.09 -6.36 22.01
CA TRP A 499 16.17 -4.90 22.10
C TRP A 499 17.61 -4.39 22.24
N GLN A 500 18.55 -5.24 22.67
CA GLN A 500 19.95 -4.86 22.77
C GLN A 500 20.58 -4.76 21.38
N HIS A 501 20.19 -5.65 20.47
CA HIS A 501 20.80 -5.77 19.14
C HIS A 501 19.89 -5.33 17.99
N GLY A 502 18.63 -4.99 18.26
CA GLY A 502 17.70 -4.37 17.30
C GLY A 502 17.13 -5.32 16.24
N HIS A 503 17.11 -6.63 16.49
CA HIS A 503 16.57 -7.63 15.56
C HIS A 503 15.57 -8.58 16.21
N LEU A 504 14.84 -9.36 15.41
CA LEU A 504 14.02 -10.45 15.91
C LEU A 504 14.85 -11.38 16.80
N SER A 505 14.25 -11.79 17.92
CA SER A 505 14.88 -12.75 18.83
C SER A 505 15.14 -14.06 18.08
N LEU A 506 16.37 -14.56 18.18
CA LEU A 506 16.77 -15.82 17.57
C LEU A 506 15.92 -16.99 18.10
N GLU A 507 15.59 -16.97 19.39
CA GLU A 507 14.73 -17.98 20.03
C GLU A 507 13.35 -18.04 19.38
N VAL A 508 12.80 -16.89 19.01
CA VAL A 508 11.52 -16.82 18.31
C VAL A 508 11.71 -17.29 16.87
N LEU A 509 12.70 -16.75 16.16
CA LEU A 509 12.92 -17.01 14.74
C LEU A 509 13.07 -18.50 14.40
N ILE A 510 13.80 -19.27 15.23
CA ILE A 510 14.02 -20.72 15.03
C ILE A 510 12.70 -21.50 14.99
N HIS A 511 11.67 -21.02 15.68
CA HIS A 511 10.37 -21.69 15.76
C HIS A 511 9.36 -21.17 14.72
N LEU A 512 9.65 -20.08 14.02
CA LEU A 512 8.72 -19.50 13.04
C LEU A 512 8.72 -20.29 11.74
N TYR A 513 7.53 -20.59 11.23
CA TYR A 513 7.38 -21.05 9.87
C TYR A 513 7.14 -19.86 8.94
N MET A 514 8.14 -19.45 8.17
CA MET A 514 7.99 -18.42 7.15
C MET A 514 7.65 -19.04 5.80
N ALA A 515 6.42 -18.83 5.34
CA ALA A 515 5.96 -19.35 4.05
C ALA A 515 6.64 -18.63 2.88
N ARG A 516 6.69 -19.30 1.73
CA ARG A 516 7.11 -18.66 0.48
C ARG A 516 6.12 -17.54 0.13
N SER A 517 6.62 -16.31 0.08
CA SER A 517 5.86 -15.18 -0.43
C SER A 517 6.10 -15.01 -1.94
N PRO A 518 5.04 -14.89 -2.77
CA PRO A 518 5.18 -14.52 -4.17
C PRO A 518 5.64 -13.06 -4.35
N LEU A 519 5.48 -12.24 -3.32
CA LEU A 519 5.91 -10.85 -3.31
C LEU A 519 7.40 -10.71 -2.99
N GLN A 520 8.02 -11.73 -2.39
CA GLN A 520 9.44 -11.74 -2.06
C GLN A 520 10.29 -11.91 -3.33
N ALA A 521 11.36 -11.13 -3.46
CA ALA A 521 12.29 -11.26 -4.58
C ALA A 521 12.83 -12.70 -4.66
N ARG A 522 12.99 -13.23 -5.88
CA ARG A 522 13.47 -14.62 -6.08
C ARG A 522 14.81 -14.88 -5.39
N LEU A 523 15.69 -13.88 -5.37
CA LEU A 523 16.97 -13.92 -4.67
C LEU A 523 16.78 -14.10 -3.16
N ALA A 524 15.83 -13.39 -2.58
CA ALA A 524 15.51 -13.39 -1.16
C ALA A 524 14.71 -14.62 -0.68
N HIS A 525 14.42 -15.60 -1.55
CA HIS A 525 13.63 -16.77 -1.16
C HIS A 525 14.28 -17.55 0.00
N GLN A 526 13.43 -18.04 0.93
CA GLN A 526 13.88 -18.72 2.15
C GLN A 526 14.93 -19.81 1.93
N PRO A 527 14.80 -20.72 0.94
CA PRO A 527 15.85 -21.72 0.70
C PRO A 527 17.20 -21.11 0.32
N ASN A 528 17.22 -20.03 -0.46
CA ASN A 528 18.49 -19.40 -0.85
C ASN A 528 19.16 -18.74 0.36
N VAL A 529 18.37 -18.07 1.20
CA VAL A 529 18.84 -17.46 2.44
C VAL A 529 19.31 -18.52 3.44
N GLN A 530 18.61 -19.65 3.53
CA GLN A 530 19.02 -20.79 4.36
C GLN A 530 20.33 -21.40 3.89
N VAL A 531 20.53 -21.58 2.58
CA VAL A 531 21.81 -22.06 2.07
C VAL A 531 22.91 -21.03 2.34
N LEU A 532 22.66 -19.74 2.13
CA LEU A 532 23.61 -18.66 2.46
C LEU A 532 23.97 -18.70 3.96
N THR A 533 22.96 -18.82 4.82
CA THR A 533 23.10 -18.97 6.27
C THR A 533 23.96 -20.19 6.59
N SER A 534 23.66 -21.36 6.01
CA SER A 534 24.45 -22.55 6.26
C SER A 534 25.92 -22.38 5.83
N THR A 535 26.19 -21.75 4.68
CA THR A 535 27.56 -21.55 4.21
C THR A 535 28.33 -20.60 5.12
N HIS A 536 27.78 -19.42 5.45
CA HIS A 536 28.52 -18.44 6.26
C HIS A 536 28.55 -18.81 7.75
N VAL A 537 27.43 -19.26 8.32
CA VAL A 537 27.34 -19.54 9.77
C VAL A 537 28.07 -20.83 10.14
N VAL A 538 28.04 -21.87 9.31
CA VAL A 538 28.80 -23.10 9.59
C VAL A 538 30.30 -22.85 9.48
N VAL A 539 30.75 -22.12 8.46
CA VAL A 539 32.17 -21.78 8.29
C VAL A 539 32.66 -20.91 9.45
N GLU A 540 31.95 -19.83 9.80
CA GLU A 540 32.34 -18.96 10.90
C GLU A 540 32.32 -19.69 12.25
N ARG A 541 31.29 -20.51 12.49
CA ARG A 541 31.18 -21.29 13.72
C ARG A 541 32.28 -22.35 13.82
N LEU A 542 32.54 -23.12 12.76
CA LEU A 542 33.61 -24.12 12.75
C LEU A 542 34.98 -23.46 12.94
N PHE A 543 35.21 -22.32 12.30
CA PHE A 543 36.46 -21.58 12.45
C PHE A 543 36.66 -21.07 13.88
N GLN A 544 35.64 -20.45 14.49
CA GLN A 544 35.70 -19.97 15.87
C GLN A 544 35.78 -21.11 16.89
N GLU A 545 35.08 -22.22 16.66
CA GLU A 545 35.10 -23.41 17.49
C GLU A 545 36.48 -24.09 17.45
N TRP A 546 37.07 -24.25 16.27
CA TRP A 546 38.42 -24.81 16.13
C TRP A 546 39.50 -23.90 16.69
N LEU A 547 39.40 -22.57 16.54
CA LEU A 547 40.31 -21.63 17.21
C LEU A 547 40.20 -21.71 18.74
N ARG A 548 38.97 -21.76 19.27
CA ARG A 548 38.75 -21.90 20.72
C ARG A 548 39.26 -23.23 21.26
N ASN A 549 39.04 -24.32 20.53
CA ASN A 549 39.51 -25.65 20.90
C ASN A 549 41.03 -25.77 20.77
N ALA A 550 41.66 -25.08 19.79
CA ALA A 550 43.10 -24.98 19.67
C ALA A 550 43.70 -24.25 20.87
N GLN A 551 43.13 -23.09 21.24
CA GLN A 551 43.53 -22.32 22.41
C GLN A 551 43.39 -23.13 23.72
N LEU A 552 42.24 -23.77 23.92
CA LEU A 552 42.00 -24.61 25.10
C LEU A 552 42.97 -25.80 25.17
N SER A 553 43.27 -26.43 24.02
CA SER A 553 44.20 -27.57 23.95
C SER A 553 45.65 -27.14 24.19
N HIS A 554 46.02 -25.93 23.77
CA HIS A 554 47.30 -25.32 24.08
C HIS A 554 47.42 -25.03 25.59
N ASP A 555 46.39 -24.42 26.17
CA ASP A 555 46.36 -24.05 27.60
C ASP A 555 46.31 -25.28 28.53
N THR A 556 45.79 -26.42 28.05
CA THR A 556 45.77 -27.71 28.76
C THR A 556 46.96 -28.62 28.44
N ASN A 557 48.00 -28.07 27.80
CA ASN A 557 49.28 -28.74 27.51
C ASN A 557 49.15 -30.00 26.63
N CYS A 558 48.21 -29.99 25.69
CA CYS A 558 47.98 -31.03 24.68
C CYS A 558 48.36 -30.52 23.27
N PRO A 559 49.67 -30.38 22.97
CA PRO A 559 50.15 -29.67 21.77
C PRO A 559 49.69 -30.31 20.45
N GLU A 560 49.63 -31.63 20.37
CA GLU A 560 49.20 -32.34 19.15
C GLU A 560 47.74 -32.01 18.76
N LYS A 561 46.84 -31.87 19.76
CA LYS A 561 45.45 -31.49 19.52
C LYS A 561 45.31 -30.00 19.23
N ALA A 562 46.14 -29.17 19.86
CA ALA A 562 46.19 -27.74 19.58
C ALA A 562 46.57 -27.51 18.10
N ASP A 563 47.62 -28.19 17.63
CA ASP A 563 48.07 -28.14 16.24
C ASP A 563 47.04 -28.74 15.28
N GLU A 564 46.34 -29.83 15.66
CA GLU A 564 45.28 -30.41 14.84
C GLU A 564 44.13 -29.41 14.62
N TYR A 565 43.62 -28.78 15.68
CA TYR A 565 42.54 -27.79 15.56
C TYR A 565 43.01 -26.50 14.87
N ALA A 566 44.24 -26.04 15.14
CA ALA A 566 44.83 -24.90 14.44
C ALA A 566 44.99 -25.18 12.94
N ASN A 567 45.46 -26.37 12.57
CA ASN A 567 45.57 -26.78 11.16
C ASN A 567 44.20 -26.90 10.49
N LYS A 568 43.17 -27.43 11.16
CA LYS A 568 41.80 -27.43 10.62
C LYS A 568 41.27 -26.02 10.39
N ALA A 569 41.52 -25.09 11.32
CA ALA A 569 41.17 -23.68 11.17
C ALA A 569 41.95 -23.01 10.02
N ILE A 570 43.26 -23.29 9.89
CA ILE A 570 44.11 -22.79 8.81
C ILE A 570 43.64 -23.33 7.46
N VAL A 571 43.35 -24.62 7.34
CA VAL A 571 42.86 -25.24 6.10
C VAL A 571 41.53 -24.63 5.69
N LEU A 572 40.57 -24.50 6.61
CA LEU A 572 39.30 -23.83 6.34
C LEU A 572 39.49 -22.37 5.92
N ALA A 573 40.40 -21.64 6.57
CA ALA A 573 40.73 -20.27 6.20
C ALA A 573 41.39 -20.20 4.82
N VAL A 574 42.26 -21.14 4.46
CA VAL A 574 42.91 -21.22 3.15
C VAL A 574 41.91 -21.58 2.06
N GLU A 575 41.01 -22.53 2.31
CA GLU A 575 39.94 -22.91 1.39
C GLU A 575 38.97 -21.75 1.14
N GLU A 576 38.59 -21.03 2.19
CA GLU A 576 37.75 -19.83 2.07
C GLU A 576 38.48 -18.65 1.42
N THR A 577 39.78 -18.48 1.68
CA THR A 577 40.62 -17.48 1.01
C THR A 577 40.76 -17.81 -0.48
N ALA A 578 40.95 -19.08 -0.82
CA ALA A 578 41.00 -19.54 -2.21
C ALA A 578 39.63 -19.35 -2.89
N ARG A 579 38.52 -19.70 -2.23
CA ARG A 579 37.17 -19.44 -2.72
C ARG A 579 36.94 -17.95 -2.99
N ALA A 580 37.30 -17.08 -2.05
CA ALA A 580 37.21 -15.63 -2.19
C ALA A 580 38.10 -15.10 -3.33
N TYR A 581 39.31 -15.63 -3.48
CA TYR A 581 40.23 -15.30 -4.58
C TYR A 581 39.68 -15.73 -5.94
N TYR A 582 39.10 -16.93 -6.04
CA TYR A 582 38.45 -17.41 -7.26
C TYR A 582 37.21 -16.57 -7.61
N GLN A 583 36.39 -16.21 -6.62
CA GLN A 583 35.27 -15.29 -6.82
C GLN A 583 35.75 -13.91 -7.30
N HIS A 584 36.84 -13.38 -6.72
CA HIS A 584 37.45 -12.12 -7.14
C HIS A 584 37.98 -12.21 -8.59
N PHE A 585 38.66 -13.29 -8.95
CA PHE A 585 39.16 -13.54 -10.29
C PHE A 585 38.03 -13.64 -11.32
N LEU A 586 36.96 -14.37 -11.01
CA LEU A 586 35.75 -14.47 -11.86
C LEU A 586 35.06 -13.11 -12.02
N ALA A 587 34.97 -12.31 -10.94
CA ALA A 587 34.44 -10.96 -11.01
C ALA A 587 35.29 -10.03 -11.88
N LYS A 588 36.62 -10.20 -11.87
CA LYS A 588 37.55 -9.44 -12.71
C LYS A 588 37.44 -9.85 -14.19
N LEU A 589 37.29 -11.15 -14.46
CA LEU A 589 37.03 -11.66 -15.82
C LEU A 589 35.70 -11.18 -16.39
N ALA A 590 34.66 -11.05 -15.57
CA ALA A 590 33.36 -10.50 -15.98
C ALA A 590 33.36 -8.97 -16.19
N SER A 591 34.45 -8.28 -15.84
CA SER A 591 34.63 -6.83 -16.04
C SER A 591 35.43 -6.46 -17.29
N TYR A 592 35.98 -7.46 -17.99
CA TYR A 592 36.46 -7.37 -19.37
C TYR A 592 35.34 -7.79 -20.32
#